data_AF-A0A1M2W105-F1
#
_entry.id   AF-A0A1M2W105-F1
#
_cell.length_a   1.000
_cell.length_b   1.000
_cell.length_c   1.000
_cell.angle_alpha   90.00
_cell.angle_beta   90.00
_cell.angle_gamma   90.00
#
_symmetry.space_group_name_H-M   'P 1'
#
loop_
_entity.id
_entity.type
_entity.pdbx_description
1 polymer ?
#
loop_
_entity_poly.entity_id
_entity_poly.type
_entity_poly.pdbx_seq_one_letter_code
_entity_poly.pdbx_strand_id
1 'polypeptide(L)' 'MTSSTAASQSELKAAKVPLGWRDQCSALLIPLNVCRKEKLYLPWECENERHVYEKCQYDDYMRRMKELSKRKLEAAEE' A
#
# COMPACT_ATOMS: atom_id res chain seq x y z
N MET A 1 9.24 15.42 0.00
CA MET A 1 7.80 15.68 -0.21
C MET A 1 7.15 14.37 -0.61
N THR A 2 6.78 13.53 0.36
CA THR A 2 6.11 12.25 0.13
C THR A 2 4.71 12.54 -0.41
N SER A 3 4.54 12.49 -1.73
CA SER A 3 3.24 12.59 -2.38
C SER A 3 2.26 11.63 -1.72
N SER A 4 1.14 12.16 -1.22
CA SER A 4 0.08 11.44 -0.52
C SER A 4 -0.32 10.17 -1.27
N THR A 5 0.25 9.03 -0.89
CA THR A 5 -0.07 7.71 -1.47
C THR A 5 -1.37 7.14 -0.88
N ALA A 6 -1.98 7.88 0.05
CA ALA A 6 -3.28 7.59 0.65
C ALA A 6 -4.38 8.29 -0.15
N ALA A 7 -5.37 7.52 -0.59
CA ALA A 7 -6.57 8.05 -1.25
C ALA A 7 -7.56 8.59 -0.20
N SER A 8 -8.44 9.50 -0.62
CA SER A 8 -9.50 10.01 0.24
C SER A 8 -10.51 8.91 0.60
N GLN A 9 -11.19 9.05 1.73
CA GLN A 9 -12.16 8.05 2.19
C GLN A 9 -13.32 7.88 1.18
N SER A 10 -13.72 8.96 0.51
CA SER A 10 -14.72 8.94 -0.56
C SER A 10 -14.27 8.12 -1.77
N GLU A 11 -13.01 8.26 -2.19
CA GLU A 11 -12.45 7.51 -3.32
C GLU A 11 -12.34 6.02 -3.00
N LEU A 12 -11.91 5.66 -1.79
CA LEU A 12 -11.84 4.26 -1.34
C LEU A 12 -13.22 3.60 -1.26
N LYS A 13 -14.25 4.36 -0.87
CA LYS A 13 -15.65 3.90 -0.88
C LYS A 13 -16.15 3.71 -2.31
N ALA A 14 -15.88 4.67 -3.20
CA ALA A 14 -16.28 4.60 -4.61
C ALA A 14 -15.62 3.42 -5.33
N ALA A 15 -14.33 3.19 -5.09
CA ALA A 15 -13.57 2.05 -5.64
C ALA A 15 -13.84 0.71 -4.93
N LYS A 16 -14.71 0.70 -3.91
CA LYS A 16 -15.09 -0.49 -3.12
C LYS A 16 -13.88 -1.26 -2.58
N VAL A 17 -12.87 -0.54 -2.09
CA VAL A 17 -11.66 -1.15 -1.52
C VAL A 17 -12.00 -1.82 -0.17
N PRO A 18 -11.66 -3.11 0.04
CA PRO A 18 -11.86 -3.79 1.33
C PRO A 18 -11.04 -3.14 2.45
N LEU A 19 -11.52 -3.24 3.69
CA LEU A 19 -10.90 -2.56 4.84
C LEU A 19 -9.42 -2.92 5.04
N GLY A 20 -9.02 -4.17 4.77
CA GLY A 20 -7.62 -4.60 4.90
C GLY A 20 -6.65 -3.91 3.94
N TRP A 21 -7.15 -3.33 2.85
CA TRP A 21 -6.35 -2.66 1.83
C TRP A 21 -6.50 -1.13 1.87
N ARG A 22 -7.08 -0.58 2.94
CA ARG A 22 -7.23 0.87 3.17
C ARG A 22 -6.08 1.40 4.01
N ASP A 23 -4.88 1.16 3.52
CA ASP A 23 -3.63 1.57 4.14
C ASP A 23 -3.08 2.84 3.47
N GLN A 24 -1.85 3.22 3.84
CA GLN A 24 -1.19 4.39 3.28
C GLN A 24 -0.80 4.23 1.81
N CYS A 25 -0.81 3.01 1.26
CA CYS A 25 -0.50 2.72 -0.14
C CYS A 25 -1.75 2.59 -1.04
N SER A 26 -2.94 2.81 -0.48
CA SER A 26 -4.22 2.54 -1.13
C SER A 26 -4.51 3.34 -2.41
N ALA A 27 -3.88 4.52 -2.61
CA ALA A 27 -4.04 5.28 -3.86
C ALA A 27 -3.42 4.56 -5.07
N LEU A 28 -2.37 3.76 -4.88
CA LEU A 28 -1.73 2.99 -5.96
C LEU A 28 -2.53 1.72 -6.30
N LEU A 29 -3.33 1.23 -5.36
CA LEU A 29 -4.12 0.02 -5.56
C LEU A 29 -5.32 0.26 -6.50
N ILE A 30 -5.89 1.46 -6.49
CA ILE A 30 -7.00 1.85 -7.37
C ILE A 30 -6.63 1.69 -8.86
N PRO A 31 -5.56 2.33 -9.39
CA PRO A 31 -5.19 2.19 -10.79
C PRO A 31 -4.74 0.76 -11.13
N LEU A 32 -4.07 0.06 -10.21
CA LEU A 32 -3.72 -1.36 -10.41
C LEU A 32 -4.96 -2.24 -10.61
N ASN A 33 -6.01 -2.01 -9.83
CA ASN A 33 -7.27 -2.76 -9.96
C ASN A 33 -8.04 -2.41 -11.23
N VAL A 34 -7.91 -1.17 -11.73
CA VAL A 34 -8.45 -0.79 -13.05
C VAL A 34 -7.71 -1.53 -14.15
N CYS A 35 -6.37 -1.47 -14.18
CA CYS A 35 -5.55 -2.18 -15.17
C CYS A 35 -5.81 -3.69 -15.17
N ARG A 36 -5.91 -4.31 -13.98
CA ARG A 36 -6.24 -5.74 -13.84
C ARG A 36 -7.58 -6.10 -14.46
N LYS A 37 -8.61 -5.26 -14.30
CA LYS A 37 -9.94 -5.50 -14.89
C LYS A 37 -9.91 -5.35 -16.41
N GLU A 38 -9.24 -4.32 -16.92
CA GLU A 38 -9.11 -4.08 -18.36
C GLU A 38 -8.34 -5.20 -19.07
N LYS A 39 -7.29 -5.71 -18.43
CA LYS A 39 -6.41 -6.75 -18.96
C LYS A 39 -6.82 -8.17 -18.55
N LEU A 40 -8.02 -8.35 -18.00
CA LEU A 40 -8.54 -9.67 -17.59
C LEU A 40 -7.60 -10.45 -16.65
N TYR A 41 -6.86 -9.75 -15.78
CA TYR A 41 -5.94 -10.32 -14.79
C TYR A 41 -4.82 -11.18 -15.40
N LEU A 42 -4.37 -10.86 -16.62
CA LEU A 42 -3.23 -11.53 -17.24
C LEU A 42 -1.94 -11.27 -16.42
N PRO A 43 -1.12 -12.30 -16.11
CA PRO A 43 0.04 -12.18 -15.21
C PRO A 43 1.17 -11.26 -15.69
N TRP A 44 1.30 -11.07 -17.00
CA TRP A 44 2.38 -10.32 -17.66
C TRP A 44 2.01 -8.87 -18.00
N GLU A 45 0.77 -8.46 -17.74
CA GLU A 45 0.33 -7.08 -17.90
C GLU A 45 0.32 -6.37 -16.54
N CYS A 46 0.38 -5.03 -16.54
CA CYS A 46 0.31 -4.18 -15.34
C CYS A 46 1.48 -4.40 -14.33
N GLU A 47 2.66 -4.82 -14.81
CA GLU A 47 3.80 -5.13 -13.93
C GLU A 47 4.37 -3.88 -13.24
N ASN A 48 4.37 -2.75 -13.94
CA ASN A 48 4.90 -1.50 -13.40
C ASN A 48 4.05 -1.01 -12.22
N GLU A 49 2.73 -0.99 -12.39
CA GLU A 49 1.77 -0.60 -11.36
C GLU A 49 1.84 -1.56 -10.16
N ARG A 50 2.00 -2.87 -10.44
CA ARG A 50 2.19 -3.88 -9.40
C ARG A 50 3.47 -3.62 -8.60
N HIS A 51 4.59 -3.42 -9.27
CA HIS A 51 5.89 -3.21 -8.61
C HIS A 51 5.92 -1.90 -7.81
N VAL A 52 5.30 -0.84 -8.31
CA VAL A 52 5.20 0.43 -7.57
C VAL A 52 4.36 0.26 -6.29
N TYR A 53 3.27 -0.50 -6.35
CA TYR A 53 2.47 -0.83 -5.17
C TYR A 53 3.24 -1.70 -4.17
N GLU A 54 3.94 -2.73 -4.64
CA GLU A 54 4.77 -3.62 -3.80
C GLU A 54 5.89 -2.86 -3.09
N LYS A 55 6.55 -1.93 -3.79
CA LYS A 55 7.56 -1.07 -3.19
C LYS A 55 6.98 -0.23 -2.05
N CYS A 56 5.80 0.36 -2.24
CA CYS A 56 5.14 1.12 -1.16
C CYS A 56 4.85 0.24 0.07
N GLN A 57 4.34 -0.97 -0.15
CA GLN A 57 4.08 -1.94 0.94
C GLN A 57 5.37 -2.35 1.66
N TYR A 58 6.45 -2.53 0.93
CA TYR A 58 7.76 -2.83 1.49
C TYR A 58 8.27 -1.70 2.38
N ASP A 59 8.19 -0.45 1.91
CA ASP A 59 8.61 0.72 2.68
C ASP A 59 7.78 0.90 3.96
N ASP A 60 6.47 0.63 3.91
CA ASP A 60 5.58 0.62 5.08
C ASP A 60 5.95 -0.47 6.08
N TYR A 61 6.22 -1.69 5.60
CA TYR A 61 6.68 -2.80 6.43
C TYR A 61 7.99 -2.46 7.15
N MET A 62 8.97 -1.92 6.41
CA MET A 62 10.25 -1.51 6.98
C MET A 62 10.09 -0.40 8.03
N ARG A 63 9.15 0.53 7.84
CA ARG A 63 8.81 1.52 8.86
C ARG A 63 8.28 0.87 10.13
N ARG A 64 7.33 -0.06 10.01
CA ARG A 64 6.76 -0.79 11.15
C ARG A 64 7.79 -1.62 11.90
N MET A 65 8.72 -2.25 11.19
CA MET A 65 9.82 -3.01 11.79
C MET A 65 10.77 -2.12 12.60
N LYS A 66 11.09 -0.92 12.10
CA LYS A 66 11.93 0.06 12.83
C LYS A 66 11.23 0.57 14.09
N GLU A 67 9.93 0.82 14.01
CA GLU A 67 9.14 1.22 15.17
C GLU A 67 9.11 0.12 16.23
N LEU A 68 8.88 -1.13 15.81
CA LEU A 68 8.93 -2.28 16.70
C LEU A 68 10.31 -2.47 17.34
N SER A 69 11.41 -2.33 16.59
CA SER A 69 12.75 -2.43 17.16
C SER A 69 13.02 -1.33 18.19
N LYS A 70 12.56 -0.10 17.93
CA LYS A 70 12.71 1.02 18.87
C LYS A 70 11.98 0.72 20.18
N ARG A 71 10.72 0.29 20.11
CA ARG A 71 9.90 -0.05 21.29
C ARG A 71 10.50 -1.20 22.11
N LYS A 72 11.16 -2.16 21.44
CA LYS A 72 11.85 -3.27 22.13
C LYS A 72 13.12 -2.81 22.87
N LEU A 73 13.84 -1.84 22.34
CA LEU A 73 15.01 -1.26 23.02
C LEU A 73 14.57 -0.46 24.24
N GLU A 74 13.56 0.40 24.09
CA GLU A 74 12.97 1.16 25.20
C GLU A 74 12.49 0.24 26.33
N ALA A 75 11.78 -0.84 25.99
CA ALA A 75 11.30 -1.82 26.97
C ALA A 75 12.40 -2.70 27.60
N ALA A 76 13.63 -2.70 27.06
CA ALA A 76 14.77 -3.38 27.65
C ALA A 76 15.65 -2.44 28.49
N GLU A 77 15.52 -1.12 28.26
CA GLU A 77 16.15 -0.06 29.05
C GLU A 77 15.33 0.28 30.30
N GLU A 78 14.00 0.07 30.27
CA GLU A 78 13.10 0.04 31.44
C GLU A 78 13.32 -1.19 32.33
#